data_AF-A0A0B4FBZ6-F1
#
_entry.id   AF-A0A0B4FBZ6-F1
#
_cell.length_a   1.000
_cell.length_b   1.000
_cell.length_c   1.000
_cell.angle_alpha   90.00
_cell.angle_beta   90.00
_cell.angle_gamma   90.00
#
_symmetry.space_group_name_H-M   'P 1'
#
loop_
_entity.id
_entity.type
_entity.pdbx_description
1 polymer ?
#
loop_
_entity_poly.entity_id
_entity_poly.type
_entity_poly.pdbx_seq_one_letter_code
_entity_poly.pdbx_strand_id
1 'polypeptide(L)'
;MQHHPPQLGHLRRDIDIKHLVELLCDRMYWYMQRDKQDKNLKKMQTELERCRAPESSNHSEVLKLQIDQWKREKTKSCERLGGTDGKLITHLAAFINRQNEELLKTTHGNALRSEDVDARLNALQKVLDEKFSACLEEAFTQIVNDNQLQLRKETEGLKIGLEQERQKSARLQMHIEELEQRLGSWDKRLPNFAEEAMEDESARLRSDGKLTELERKLNQLSKKMDDLASNMMTSQALSRELGRFDTIVSAFKNSKGIEDGDRRTEDDDPGMKTRQRLETVTDEMHIMKLSLQCESVDGAPQSIAGLHKRLDSCMEIVHTNSKEQMSTSEAVKAIEDALKQKLSAQTDDGGQHAQAKLASRHKTEIEEIFDQKFQPLSASLGDKLKGMMQEKLTKLAHDLGSFVDKERIARESAAAKADQSLTEVSALRRGMDGLRNSISTSVDKLDQKIGEQRKLGTSWNERLLSLDSGLQRISKEAETNFQKLELQLQTVSAWQRNFTTKDLYQDIIKDITNNLPPGPLQKISSLTTRLETIEAHLNNSNGDGVSKRRKAAHK
;
A
#
# COMPACT_ATOMS: atom_id res chain seq x y z
N MET A 1 -1.07 -73.55 36.55
CA MET A 1 -1.70 -72.23 36.42
C MET A 1 -0.61 -71.18 36.36
N GLN A 2 -0.22 -70.77 35.15
CA GLN A 2 0.69 -69.65 34.95
C GLN A 2 -0.17 -68.41 34.72
N HIS A 3 -0.11 -67.45 35.64
CA HIS A 3 -0.68 -66.13 35.44
C HIS A 3 0.14 -65.44 34.34
N HIS A 4 -0.43 -65.27 33.15
CA HIS A 4 0.09 -64.28 32.19
C HIS A 4 -0.12 -62.89 32.79
N PRO A 5 0.93 -62.07 32.97
CA PRO A 5 0.75 -60.69 33.38
C PRO A 5 0.05 -59.91 32.26
N PRO A 6 -0.79 -58.92 32.58
CA PRO A 6 -1.50 -58.13 31.58
C PRO A 6 -0.51 -57.35 30.70
N GLN A 7 -0.90 -57.20 29.44
CA GLN A 7 -0.15 -56.60 28.34
C GLN A 7 0.29 -55.15 28.64
N LEU A 8 1.46 -54.97 29.25
CA LEU A 8 2.06 -53.66 29.55
C LEU A 8 2.25 -52.76 28.30
N GLY A 9 2.37 -53.35 27.11
CA GLY A 9 2.53 -52.61 25.85
C GLY A 9 1.28 -51.81 25.43
N HIS A 10 0.09 -52.35 25.64
CA HIS A 10 -1.17 -51.69 25.26
C HIS A 10 -1.46 -50.46 26.12
N LEU A 11 -1.29 -50.57 27.45
CA LEU A 11 -1.48 -49.45 28.36
C LEU A 11 -0.53 -48.28 28.05
N ARG A 12 0.70 -48.58 27.64
CA ARG A 12 1.70 -47.57 27.31
C ARG A 12 1.42 -46.86 25.99
N ARG A 13 0.93 -47.59 24.98
CA ARG A 13 0.50 -47.03 23.69
C ARG A 13 -0.66 -46.07 23.86
N ASP A 14 -1.65 -46.43 24.69
CA ASP A 14 -2.81 -45.58 24.97
C ASP A 14 -2.41 -44.28 25.69
N ILE A 15 -1.41 -44.34 26.59
CA ILE A 15 -0.84 -43.15 27.24
C ILE A 15 -0.13 -42.24 26.22
N ASP A 16 0.69 -42.81 25.33
CA ASP A 16 1.40 -42.04 24.30
C ASP A 16 0.42 -41.38 23.30
N ILE A 17 -0.64 -42.11 22.87
CA ILE A 17 -1.69 -41.58 22.00
C ILE A 17 -2.47 -40.46 22.69
N LYS A 18 -2.85 -40.66 23.96
CA LYS A 18 -3.55 -39.63 24.74
C LYS A 18 -2.72 -38.34 24.81
N HIS A 19 -1.42 -38.46 25.05
CA HIS A 19 -0.53 -37.30 25.11
C HIS A 19 -0.39 -36.58 23.75
N LEU A 20 -0.36 -37.33 22.64
CA LEU A 20 -0.39 -36.75 21.29
C LEU A 20 -1.69 -35.98 21.03
N VAL A 21 -2.83 -36.51 21.46
CA VAL A 21 -4.13 -35.84 21.35
C VAL A 21 -4.15 -34.54 22.19
N GLU A 22 -3.64 -34.58 23.42
CA GLU A 22 -3.51 -33.38 24.27
C GLU A 22 -2.66 -32.30 23.60
N LEU A 23 -1.51 -32.66 23.00
CA LEU A 23 -0.66 -31.72 22.26
C LEU A 23 -1.36 -31.16 21.00
N LEU A 24 -2.18 -31.95 20.32
CA LEU A 24 -2.99 -31.47 19.18
C LEU A 24 -4.07 -30.48 19.64
N CYS A 25 -4.73 -30.75 20.76
CA CYS A 25 -5.70 -29.83 21.36
C CYS A 25 -5.03 -28.51 21.76
N ASP A 26 -3.87 -28.56 22.42
CA ASP A 26 -3.09 -27.38 22.78
C ASP A 26 -2.68 -26.58 21.54
N ARG A 27 -2.24 -27.27 20.48
CA ARG A 27 -1.89 -26.64 19.21
C ARG A 27 -3.08 -25.91 18.59
N MET A 28 -4.26 -26.54 18.56
CA MET A 28 -5.49 -25.91 18.08
C MET A 28 -5.86 -24.69 18.91
N TYR A 29 -5.76 -24.77 20.24
CA TYR A 29 -6.01 -23.64 21.13
C TYR A 29 -5.09 -22.45 20.82
N TRP A 30 -3.78 -22.66 20.74
CA TRP A 30 -2.83 -21.57 20.46
C TRP A 30 -2.99 -21.01 19.05
N TYR A 31 -3.35 -21.85 18.08
CA TYR A 31 -3.71 -21.40 16.74
C TYR A 31 -4.93 -20.48 16.76
N MET A 32 -5.99 -20.84 17.48
CA MET A 32 -7.19 -20.00 17.63
C MET A 32 -6.88 -18.69 18.34
N GLN A 33 -6.03 -18.69 19.37
CA GLN A 33 -5.61 -17.46 20.04
C GLN A 33 -4.84 -16.54 19.10
N ARG A 34 -3.88 -17.08 18.33
CA ARG A 34 -3.13 -16.32 17.33
C ARG A 34 -4.05 -15.70 16.28
N ASP A 35 -5.02 -16.48 15.75
CA ASP A 35 -5.99 -15.98 14.77
C ASP A 35 -6.87 -14.86 15.35
N LYS A 36 -7.29 -14.99 16.61
CA LYS A 36 -8.00 -13.93 17.34
C LYS A 36 -7.15 -12.66 17.46
N GLN A 37 -5.86 -12.77 17.79
CA GLN A 37 -4.97 -11.61 17.85
C GLN A 37 -4.77 -10.96 16.49
N ASP A 38 -4.67 -11.75 15.42
CA ASP A 38 -4.57 -11.22 14.05
C ASP A 38 -5.81 -10.45 13.61
N LYS A 39 -7.00 -10.94 13.95
CA LYS A 39 -8.26 -10.23 13.68
C LYS A 39 -8.33 -8.90 14.44
N ASN A 40 -7.96 -8.90 15.73
CA ASN A 40 -7.95 -7.68 16.54
C ASN A 40 -6.93 -6.66 16.01
N LEU A 41 -5.74 -7.12 15.65
CA LEU A 41 -4.67 -6.27 15.11
C LEU A 41 -5.11 -5.63 13.80
N LYS A 42 -5.69 -6.40 12.86
CA LYS A 42 -6.26 -5.85 11.62
C LYS A 42 -7.34 -4.81 11.89
N LYS A 43 -8.27 -5.09 12.81
CA LYS A 43 -9.34 -4.16 13.18
C LYS A 43 -8.78 -2.83 13.69
N MET A 44 -7.83 -2.87 14.63
CA MET A 44 -7.22 -1.67 15.20
C MET A 44 -6.38 -0.90 14.17
N GLN A 45 -5.68 -1.59 13.26
CA GLN A 45 -4.97 -0.95 12.14
C GLN A 45 -5.93 -0.20 11.22
N THR A 46 -7.05 -0.82 10.85
CA THR A 46 -8.08 -0.16 10.04
C THR A 46 -8.71 1.04 10.76
N GLU A 47 -8.91 0.97 12.07
CA GLU A 47 -9.39 2.11 12.87
C GLU A 47 -8.35 3.24 12.95
N LEU A 48 -7.06 2.91 13.08
CA LEU A 48 -5.97 3.89 13.03
C LEU A 48 -5.87 4.57 11.65
N GLU A 49 -6.02 3.80 10.55
CA GLU A 49 -6.02 4.33 9.18
C GLU A 49 -7.21 5.27 8.91
N ARG A 50 -8.36 5.03 9.56
CA ARG A 50 -9.54 5.91 9.48
C ARG A 50 -9.38 7.20 10.26
N CYS A 51 -8.47 7.27 11.22
CA CYS A 51 -8.12 8.50 11.92
C CYS A 51 -7.26 9.39 10.99
N ARG A 52 -7.89 10.10 10.04
CA ARG A 52 -7.23 11.10 9.21
C ARG A 52 -6.98 12.40 10.01
N ALA A 53 -5.71 12.57 10.42
CA ALA A 53 -5.04 13.80 10.92
C ALA A 53 -5.26 14.25 12.38
N PRO A 54 -4.37 15.10 12.94
CA PRO A 54 -2.90 15.12 12.85
C PRO A 54 -2.28 14.17 13.92
N GLU A 55 -0.97 13.93 13.84
CA GLU A 55 -0.22 12.96 14.66
C GLU A 55 -0.24 13.19 16.20
N SER A 56 -0.99 14.18 16.70
CA SER A 56 -1.10 14.59 18.10
C SER A 56 -2.39 14.15 18.82
N SER A 57 -3.31 13.43 18.17
CA SER A 57 -4.52 12.96 18.85
C SER A 57 -4.20 11.82 19.83
N ASN A 58 -4.46 12.04 21.13
CA ASN A 58 -4.39 11.03 22.20
C ASN A 58 -5.08 9.71 21.81
N HIS A 59 -6.12 9.75 20.98
CA HIS A 59 -6.81 8.55 20.49
C HIS A 59 -5.93 7.71 19.54
N SER A 60 -5.19 8.37 18.65
CA SER A 60 -4.26 7.69 17.73
C SER A 60 -3.10 7.04 18.49
N GLU A 61 -2.62 7.67 19.57
CA GLU A 61 -1.61 7.11 20.45
C GLU A 61 -2.13 5.89 21.22
N VAL A 62 -3.37 5.95 21.75
CA VAL A 62 -4.02 4.81 22.39
C VAL A 62 -4.20 3.65 21.41
N LEU A 63 -4.59 3.91 20.16
CA LEU A 63 -4.70 2.88 19.12
C LEU A 63 -3.32 2.29 18.78
N LYS A 64 -2.26 3.10 18.66
CA LYS A 64 -0.88 2.62 18.48
C LYS A 64 -0.43 1.72 19.64
N LEU A 65 -0.68 2.13 20.88
CA LEU A 65 -0.38 1.33 22.09
C LEU A 65 -1.15 -0.01 22.10
N GLN A 66 -2.43 0.00 21.71
CA GLN A 66 -3.22 -1.23 21.60
C GLN A 66 -2.71 -2.13 20.48
N ILE A 67 -2.36 -1.57 19.31
CA ILE A 67 -1.73 -2.33 18.21
C ILE A 67 -0.45 -3.00 18.69
N ASP A 68 0.41 -2.29 19.42
CA ASP A 68 1.66 -2.85 19.93
C ASP A 68 1.43 -3.88 21.05
N GLN A 69 0.38 -3.73 21.85
CA GLN A 69 -0.06 -4.78 22.77
C GLN A 69 -0.50 -6.04 22.03
N TRP A 70 -1.33 -5.91 20.99
CA TRP A 70 -1.80 -7.05 20.19
C TRP A 70 -0.66 -7.72 19.41
N LYS A 71 0.32 -6.95 18.91
CA LYS A 71 1.55 -7.50 18.33
C LYS A 71 2.31 -8.37 19.33
N ARG A 72 2.50 -7.87 20.57
CA ARG A 72 3.18 -8.64 21.62
C ARG A 72 2.43 -9.92 21.97
N GLU A 73 1.11 -9.86 22.13
CA GLU A 73 0.29 -11.05 22.41
C GLU A 73 0.26 -12.05 21.25
N LYS A 74 0.30 -11.57 20.00
CA LYS A 74 0.47 -12.42 18.81
C LYS A 74 1.82 -13.13 18.84
N THR A 75 2.92 -12.41 19.11
CA THR A 75 4.25 -13.01 19.21
C THR A 75 4.30 -14.09 20.28
N LYS A 76 3.77 -13.82 21.48
CA LYS A 76 3.64 -14.82 22.55
C LYS A 76 2.85 -16.06 22.11
N SER A 77 1.75 -15.86 21.38
CA SER A 77 0.92 -16.96 20.87
C SER A 77 1.65 -17.78 19.81
N CYS A 78 2.44 -17.13 18.94
CA CYS A 78 3.30 -17.80 17.96
C CYS A 78 4.43 -18.60 18.63
N GLU A 79 5.09 -18.05 19.65
CA GLU A 79 6.11 -18.77 20.42
C GLU A 79 5.54 -20.00 21.13
N ARG A 80 4.36 -19.85 21.77
CA ARG A 80 3.63 -20.96 22.39
C ARG A 80 3.26 -22.03 21.37
N LEU A 81 2.75 -21.63 20.21
CA LEU A 81 2.40 -22.53 19.11
C LEU A 81 3.63 -23.29 18.60
N GLY A 82 4.74 -22.59 18.34
CA GLY A 82 5.99 -23.20 17.89
C GLY A 82 6.58 -24.16 18.93
N GLY A 83 6.49 -23.81 20.22
CA GLY A 83 6.87 -24.70 21.31
C GLY A 83 6.01 -25.97 21.37
N THR A 84 4.70 -25.85 21.17
CA THR A 84 3.79 -27.00 21.09
C THR A 84 4.05 -27.85 19.85
N ASP A 85 4.28 -27.24 18.68
CA ASP A 85 4.66 -27.93 17.45
C ASP A 85 5.97 -28.71 17.63
N GLY A 86 6.97 -28.11 18.29
CA GLY A 86 8.22 -28.79 18.64
C GLY A 86 7.99 -30.03 19.51
N LYS A 87 7.20 -29.90 20.59
CA LYS A 87 6.84 -31.03 21.46
C LYS A 87 6.09 -32.13 20.71
N LEU A 88 5.14 -31.75 19.85
CA LEU A 88 4.36 -32.67 19.03
C LEU A 88 5.27 -33.45 18.07
N ILE A 89 6.19 -32.78 17.38
CA ILE A 89 7.15 -33.42 16.47
C ILE A 89 8.06 -34.38 17.24
N THR A 90 8.61 -33.97 18.38
CA THR A 90 9.46 -34.82 19.21
C THR A 90 8.70 -36.05 19.71
N HIS A 91 7.48 -35.89 20.20
CA HIS A 91 6.65 -37.01 20.66
C HIS A 91 6.22 -37.94 19.52
N LEU A 92 5.84 -37.40 18.35
CA LEU A 92 5.53 -38.20 17.17
C LEU A 92 6.73 -39.01 16.70
N ALA A 93 7.92 -38.40 16.61
CA ALA A 93 9.14 -39.09 16.24
C ALA A 93 9.47 -40.22 17.23
N ALA A 94 9.37 -39.95 18.54
CA ALA A 94 9.58 -40.97 19.57
C ALA A 94 8.54 -42.10 19.50
N PHE A 95 7.28 -41.77 19.23
CA PHE A 95 6.21 -42.74 19.07
C PHE A 95 6.44 -43.65 17.86
N ILE A 96 6.78 -43.07 16.70
CA ILE A 96 7.09 -43.81 15.46
C ILE A 96 8.30 -44.73 15.66
N ASN A 97 9.39 -44.22 16.24
CA ASN A 97 10.59 -45.01 16.49
C ASN A 97 10.31 -46.21 17.41
N ARG A 98 9.52 -46.03 18.47
CA ARG A 98 9.11 -47.13 19.36
C ARG A 98 8.25 -48.16 18.63
N GLN A 99 7.31 -47.73 17.80
CA GLN A 99 6.47 -48.63 17.01
C GLN A 99 7.31 -49.47 16.03
N ASN A 100 8.30 -48.86 15.39
CA ASN A 100 9.23 -49.56 14.50
C ASN A 100 10.09 -50.59 15.25
N GLU A 101 10.60 -50.25 16.44
CA GLU A 101 11.34 -51.19 17.29
C GLU A 101 10.48 -52.37 17.79
N GLU A 102 9.21 -52.12 18.12
CA GLU A 102 8.25 -53.17 18.52
C GLU A 102 7.94 -54.11 17.35
N LEU A 103 7.76 -53.57 16.14
CA LEU A 103 7.55 -54.34 14.92
C LEU A 103 8.75 -55.24 14.60
N LEU A 104 9.98 -54.69 14.68
CA LEU A 104 11.22 -55.44 14.44
C LEU A 104 11.43 -56.60 15.41
N LYS A 105 11.04 -56.44 16.68
CA LYS A 105 11.10 -57.52 17.70
C LYS A 105 10.10 -58.64 17.42
N THR A 106 8.94 -58.35 16.85
CA THR A 106 7.92 -59.36 16.52
C THR A 106 8.17 -60.10 15.21
N THR A 107 9.05 -59.60 14.34
CA THR A 107 9.25 -60.12 12.98
C THR A 107 10.44 -61.09 12.85
N HIS A 108 11.22 -61.31 13.92
CA HIS A 108 12.38 -62.22 13.93
C HIS A 108 12.04 -63.73 13.76
N GLY A 109 10.76 -64.09 13.58
CA GLY A 109 10.31 -65.48 13.47
C GLY A 109 10.09 -66.03 12.05
N ASN A 110 10.06 -65.19 11.00
CA ASN A 110 9.76 -65.66 9.64
C ASN A 110 10.88 -65.32 8.67
N ALA A 111 11.83 -66.24 8.55
CA ALA A 111 12.86 -66.27 7.53
C ALA A 111 12.24 -66.49 6.13
N LEU A 112 11.71 -65.43 5.53
CA LEU A 112 11.73 -65.26 4.08
C LEU A 112 13.00 -64.47 3.77
N ARG A 113 13.93 -65.10 3.04
CA ARG A 113 15.30 -64.65 2.74
C ARG A 113 15.47 -63.12 2.76
N SER A 114 15.85 -62.60 3.93
CA SER A 114 16.16 -61.17 4.18
C SER A 114 17.11 -60.64 3.12
N GLU A 115 18.09 -61.46 2.74
CA GLU A 115 19.13 -61.12 1.76
C GLU A 115 18.60 -60.71 0.37
N ASP A 116 17.49 -61.29 -0.10
CA ASP A 116 16.93 -60.97 -1.42
C ASP A 116 16.08 -59.69 -1.39
N VAL A 117 15.37 -59.46 -0.28
CA VAL A 117 14.61 -58.22 -0.05
C VAL A 117 15.57 -57.06 0.22
N ASP A 118 16.60 -57.28 1.02
CA ASP A 118 17.65 -56.31 1.32
C ASP A 118 18.50 -55.99 0.08
N ALA A 119 18.78 -56.97 -0.79
CA ALA A 119 19.44 -56.72 -2.07
C ALA A 119 18.57 -55.86 -3.00
N ARG A 120 17.25 -56.11 -3.05
CA ARG A 120 16.31 -55.31 -3.86
C ARG A 120 16.10 -53.91 -3.28
N LEU A 121 16.07 -53.76 -1.96
CA LEU A 121 16.02 -52.47 -1.27
C LEU A 121 17.28 -51.66 -1.50
N ASN A 122 18.46 -52.28 -1.39
CA ASN A 122 19.73 -51.62 -1.69
C ASN A 122 19.85 -51.24 -3.18
N ALA A 123 19.36 -52.08 -4.10
CA ALA A 123 19.31 -51.75 -5.52
C ALA A 123 18.38 -50.56 -5.80
N LEU A 124 17.20 -50.52 -5.17
CA LEU A 124 16.27 -49.40 -5.25
C LEU A 124 16.86 -48.13 -4.65
N GLN A 125 17.50 -48.23 -3.48
CA GLN A 125 18.16 -47.11 -2.82
C GLN A 125 19.27 -46.55 -3.71
N LYS A 126 20.12 -47.41 -4.29
CA LYS A 126 21.18 -46.99 -5.21
C LYS A 126 20.64 -46.30 -6.46
N VAL A 127 19.57 -46.82 -7.06
CA VAL A 127 18.90 -46.18 -8.21
C VAL A 127 18.27 -44.85 -7.82
N LEU A 128 17.69 -44.74 -6.61
CA LEU A 128 17.11 -43.50 -6.11
C LEU A 128 18.20 -42.45 -5.86
N ASP A 129 19.31 -42.85 -5.23
CA ASP A 129 20.46 -41.99 -4.94
C ASP A 129 21.14 -41.52 -6.23
N GLU A 130 21.29 -42.38 -7.24
CA GLU A 130 21.79 -42.01 -8.57
C GLU A 130 20.86 -41.00 -9.25
N LYS A 131 19.54 -41.21 -9.18
CA LYS A 131 18.57 -40.26 -9.75
C LYS A 131 18.51 -38.93 -9.00
N PHE A 132 18.59 -38.95 -7.67
CA PHE A 132 18.65 -37.74 -6.86
C PHE A 132 19.95 -36.96 -7.13
N SER A 133 21.08 -37.65 -7.21
CA SER A 133 22.38 -37.03 -7.51
C SER A 133 22.37 -36.42 -8.92
N ALA A 134 21.83 -37.13 -9.92
CA ALA A 134 21.70 -36.60 -11.27
C ALA A 134 20.78 -35.36 -11.33
N CYS A 135 19.65 -35.39 -10.62
CA CYS A 135 18.73 -34.25 -10.56
C CYS A 135 19.35 -33.05 -9.81
N LEU A 136 20.17 -33.30 -8.78
CA LEU A 136 20.90 -32.27 -8.05
C LEU A 136 21.99 -31.64 -8.91
N GLU A 137 22.76 -32.43 -9.66
CA GLU A 137 23.76 -31.92 -10.60
C GLU A 137 23.12 -31.10 -11.73
N GLU A 138 21.99 -31.56 -12.27
CA GLU A 138 21.23 -30.80 -13.27
C GLU A 138 20.67 -29.48 -12.70
N ALA A 139 20.11 -29.51 -11.49
CA ALA A 139 19.65 -28.29 -10.82
C ALA A 139 20.82 -27.35 -10.47
N PHE A 140 21.97 -27.88 -10.06
CA PHE A 140 23.15 -27.11 -9.71
C PHE A 140 23.74 -26.42 -10.94
N THR A 141 23.90 -27.16 -12.05
CA THR A 141 24.35 -26.59 -13.32
C THR A 141 23.39 -25.53 -13.85
N GLN A 142 22.08 -25.74 -13.72
CA GLN A 142 21.07 -24.75 -14.07
C GLN A 142 21.21 -23.47 -13.22
N ILE A 143 21.33 -23.59 -11.89
CA ILE A 143 21.52 -22.45 -11.00
C ILE A 143 22.82 -21.70 -11.30
N VAL A 144 23.92 -22.42 -11.58
CA VAL A 144 25.20 -21.82 -11.94
C VAL A 144 25.09 -21.03 -13.26
N ASN A 145 24.41 -21.59 -14.27
CA ASN A 145 24.19 -20.93 -15.55
C ASN A 145 23.29 -19.68 -15.40
N ASP A 146 22.21 -19.78 -14.62
CA ASP A 146 21.31 -18.66 -14.37
C ASP A 146 22.01 -17.53 -13.60
N ASN A 147 22.80 -17.88 -12.58
CA ASN A 147 23.64 -16.91 -11.86
C ASN A 147 24.68 -16.27 -12.77
N GLN A 148 25.36 -17.04 -13.64
CA GLN A 148 26.30 -16.48 -14.62
C GLN A 148 25.62 -15.53 -15.60
N LEU A 149 24.42 -15.86 -16.07
CA LEU A 149 23.64 -15.01 -16.96
C LEU A 149 23.22 -13.72 -16.26
N GLN A 150 22.77 -13.81 -15.01
CA GLN A 150 22.42 -12.65 -14.18
C GLN A 150 23.63 -11.76 -13.92
N LEU A 151 24.77 -12.33 -13.52
CA LEU A 151 26.03 -11.61 -13.33
C LEU A 151 26.48 -10.88 -14.60
N ARG A 152 26.38 -11.52 -15.77
CA ARG A 152 26.66 -10.85 -17.05
C ARG A 152 25.73 -9.67 -17.29
N LYS A 153 24.43 -9.84 -17.05
CA LYS A 153 23.43 -8.78 -17.22
C LYS A 153 23.67 -7.60 -16.28
N GLU A 154 23.99 -7.87 -15.02
CA GLU A 154 24.34 -6.86 -14.02
C GLU A 154 25.65 -6.14 -14.40
N THR A 155 26.66 -6.87 -14.86
CA THR A 155 27.94 -6.29 -15.32
C THR A 155 27.75 -5.40 -16.54
N GLU A 156 26.92 -5.81 -17.51
CA GLU A 156 26.55 -4.99 -18.67
C GLU A 156 25.79 -3.72 -18.23
N GLY A 157 24.86 -3.85 -17.29
CA GLY A 157 24.13 -2.73 -16.70
C GLY A 157 25.04 -1.73 -15.98
N LEU A 158 25.99 -2.22 -15.19
CA LEU A 158 27.01 -1.41 -14.53
C LEU A 158 27.92 -0.71 -15.54
N LYS A 159 28.32 -1.39 -16.62
CA LYS A 159 29.14 -0.82 -17.69
C LYS A 159 28.40 0.33 -18.39
N ILE A 160 27.11 0.16 -18.69
CA ILE A 160 26.26 1.21 -19.26
C ILE A 160 26.16 2.39 -18.28
N GLY A 161 25.91 2.12 -16.99
CA GLY A 161 25.83 3.15 -15.96
C GLY A 161 27.13 3.93 -15.79
N LEU A 162 28.28 3.25 -15.82
CA LEU A 162 29.60 3.86 -15.75
C LEU A 162 29.85 4.78 -16.96
N GLU A 163 29.45 4.36 -18.16
CA GLU A 163 29.59 5.18 -19.37
C GLU A 163 28.69 6.43 -19.30
N GLN A 164 27.46 6.30 -18.79
CA GLN A 164 26.57 7.45 -18.56
C GLN A 164 27.14 8.44 -17.54
N GLU A 165 27.69 7.94 -16.43
CA GLU A 165 28.31 8.81 -15.42
C GLU A 165 29.60 9.45 -15.96
N ARG A 166 30.37 8.74 -16.80
CA ARG A 166 31.50 9.32 -17.53
C ARG A 166 31.08 10.48 -18.43
N GLN A 167 30.00 10.30 -19.21
CA GLN A 167 29.47 11.36 -20.07
C GLN A 167 28.97 12.56 -19.26
N LYS A 168 28.30 12.32 -18.13
CA LYS A 168 27.85 13.38 -17.22
C LYS A 168 29.02 14.12 -16.59
N SER A 169 30.04 13.38 -16.14
CA SER A 169 31.29 13.93 -15.62
C SER A 169 32.01 14.79 -16.66
N ALA A 170 32.10 14.33 -17.92
CA ALA A 170 32.67 15.13 -19.01
C ALA A 170 31.89 16.44 -19.26
N ARG A 171 30.55 16.42 -19.16
CA ARG A 171 29.74 17.65 -19.27
C ARG A 171 30.01 18.61 -18.11
N LEU A 172 30.12 18.07 -16.89
CA LEU A 172 30.46 18.88 -15.71
C LEU A 172 31.86 19.48 -15.83
N GLN A 173 32.84 18.71 -16.32
CA GLN A 173 34.19 19.17 -16.59
C GLN A 173 34.17 20.36 -17.56
N MET A 174 33.46 20.25 -18.70
CA MET A 174 33.34 21.39 -19.63
C MET A 174 32.66 22.60 -18.99
N HIS A 175 31.67 22.38 -18.13
CA HIS A 175 30.98 23.46 -17.45
C HIS A 175 31.88 24.17 -16.42
N ILE A 176 32.75 23.42 -15.75
CA ILE A 176 33.79 23.95 -14.86
C ILE A 176 34.80 24.75 -15.69
N GLU A 177 35.29 24.22 -16.81
CA GLU A 177 36.21 24.93 -17.71
C GLU A 177 35.59 26.23 -18.25
N GLU A 178 34.30 26.24 -18.57
CA GLU A 178 33.57 27.46 -18.97
C GLU A 178 33.49 28.47 -17.83
N LEU A 179 33.21 28.02 -16.60
CA LEU A 179 33.21 28.88 -15.42
C LEU A 179 34.61 29.42 -15.11
N GLU A 180 35.66 28.63 -15.26
CA GLU A 180 37.05 29.05 -15.12
C GLU A 180 37.45 30.05 -16.18
N GLN A 181 37.02 29.86 -17.44
CA GLN A 181 37.23 30.86 -18.50
C GLN A 181 36.49 32.16 -18.22
N ARG A 182 35.24 32.08 -17.75
CA ARG A 182 34.50 33.27 -17.31
C ARG A 182 35.24 33.95 -16.16
N LEU A 183 35.66 33.20 -15.14
CA LEU A 183 36.40 33.73 -14.00
C LEU A 183 37.70 34.39 -14.45
N GLY A 184 38.49 33.74 -15.32
CA GLY A 184 39.69 34.32 -15.91
C GLY A 184 39.42 35.55 -16.78
N SER A 185 38.25 35.66 -17.39
CA SER A 185 37.83 36.89 -18.09
C SER A 185 37.50 38.03 -17.13
N TRP A 186 36.91 37.72 -15.97
CA TRP A 186 36.69 38.68 -14.88
C TRP A 186 38.02 39.09 -14.24
N ASP A 187 38.91 38.13 -14.01
CA ASP A 187 40.22 38.33 -13.38
C ASP A 187 41.17 39.13 -14.28
N LYS A 188 41.04 39.01 -15.62
CA LYS A 188 41.72 39.90 -16.58
C LYS A 188 41.09 41.29 -16.70
N ARG A 189 39.79 41.44 -16.41
CA ARG A 189 39.13 42.75 -16.33
C ARG A 189 39.47 43.48 -15.04
N LEU A 190 39.68 42.77 -13.94
CA LEU A 190 40.03 43.34 -12.64
C LEU A 190 41.26 44.26 -12.66
N PRO A 191 42.41 43.93 -13.26
CA PRO A 191 43.56 44.83 -13.33
C PRO A 191 43.27 46.06 -14.19
N ASN A 192 42.45 45.97 -15.24
CA ASN A 192 42.04 47.16 -16.00
C ASN A 192 41.16 48.11 -15.18
N PHE A 193 40.37 47.60 -14.23
CA PHE A 193 39.60 48.43 -13.28
C PHE A 193 40.44 48.86 -12.06
N ALA A 194 41.45 48.07 -11.68
CA ALA A 194 42.30 48.35 -10.53
C ALA A 194 43.46 49.31 -10.88
N GLU A 195 43.99 49.29 -12.10
CA GLU A 195 45.05 50.21 -12.54
C GLU A 195 44.48 51.63 -12.76
N GLU A 196 43.23 51.75 -13.22
CA GLU A 196 42.49 53.03 -13.29
C GLU A 196 42.07 53.57 -11.91
N ALA A 197 41.96 52.72 -10.87
CA ALA A 197 41.52 53.11 -9.53
C ALA A 197 42.66 53.16 -8.47
N MET A 198 43.79 52.47 -8.68
CA MET A 198 44.87 52.39 -7.69
C MET A 198 45.90 53.52 -7.78
N GLU A 199 46.04 54.21 -8.91
CA GLU A 199 46.90 55.40 -8.98
C GLU A 199 46.30 56.62 -8.25
N ASP A 200 44.97 56.73 -8.13
CA ASP A 200 44.32 57.89 -7.48
C ASP A 200 43.90 57.64 -6.02
N GLU A 201 43.61 56.39 -5.62
CA GLU A 201 43.02 56.10 -4.30
C GLU A 201 44.04 55.63 -3.24
N SER A 202 45.18 55.04 -3.65
CA SER A 202 46.16 54.47 -2.71
C SER A 202 47.03 55.52 -2.00
N ALA A 203 47.30 56.65 -2.65
CA ALA A 203 47.98 57.80 -2.05
C ALA A 203 47.08 58.59 -1.08
N ARG A 204 45.76 58.48 -1.23
CA ARG A 204 44.77 59.29 -0.48
C ARG A 204 44.28 58.61 0.81
N LEU A 205 44.42 57.29 0.92
CA LEU A 205 43.87 56.52 2.05
C LEU A 205 44.83 56.36 3.25
N ARG A 206 46.13 56.65 3.11
CA ARG A 206 47.07 56.63 4.26
C ARG A 206 47.04 57.89 5.12
N SER A 207 46.49 59.00 4.63
CA SER A 207 46.54 60.31 5.30
C SER A 207 45.25 60.70 6.05
N ASP A 208 44.13 60.00 5.86
CA ASP A 208 42.81 60.58 6.15
C ASP A 208 41.99 59.88 7.27
N GLY A 209 42.61 59.04 8.12
CA GLY A 209 41.91 58.43 9.26
C GLY A 209 40.72 57.53 8.90
N LYS A 210 40.56 57.16 7.62
CA LYS A 210 39.43 56.35 7.15
C LYS A 210 39.48 54.90 7.60
N LEU A 211 40.66 54.39 7.96
CA LEU A 211 40.82 53.04 8.50
C LEU A 211 40.16 52.92 9.89
N THR A 212 40.35 53.93 10.74
CA THR A 212 39.71 53.99 12.07
C THR A 212 38.22 54.27 11.97
N GLU A 213 37.76 55.02 10.96
CA GLU A 213 36.34 55.18 10.63
C GLU A 213 35.69 53.85 10.19
N LEU A 214 36.41 53.03 9.42
CA LEU A 214 35.95 51.71 8.99
C LEU A 214 35.87 50.73 10.17
N GLU A 215 36.86 50.75 11.05
CA GLU A 215 36.91 49.94 12.27
C GLU A 215 35.82 50.35 13.27
N ARG A 216 35.55 51.66 13.40
CA ARG A 216 34.41 52.19 14.15
C ARG A 216 33.08 51.73 13.56
N LYS A 217 32.94 51.74 12.22
CA LYS A 217 31.74 51.26 11.52
C LYS A 217 31.56 49.75 11.66
N LEU A 218 32.65 48.98 11.65
CA LEU A 218 32.61 47.53 11.85
C LEU A 218 32.19 47.17 13.28
N ASN A 219 32.74 47.86 14.28
CA ASN A 219 32.31 47.72 15.68
C ASN A 219 30.86 48.18 15.89
N GLN A 220 30.42 49.21 15.17
CA GLN A 220 29.02 49.65 15.19
C GLN A 220 28.08 48.64 14.50
N LEU A 221 28.55 47.95 13.46
CA LEU A 221 27.81 46.88 12.79
C LEU A 221 27.73 45.64 13.66
N SER A 222 28.82 45.24 14.32
CA SER A 222 28.83 44.13 15.29
C SER A 222 27.85 44.39 16.42
N LYS A 223 27.88 45.61 17.00
CA LYS A 223 26.93 45.99 18.05
C LYS A 223 25.48 45.99 17.57
N LYS A 224 25.22 46.44 16.34
CA LYS A 224 23.88 46.33 15.72
C LYS A 224 23.46 44.89 15.48
N MET A 225 24.40 44.00 15.20
CA MET A 225 24.15 42.57 14.99
C MET A 225 23.83 41.88 16.32
N ASP A 226 24.49 42.27 17.41
CA ASP A 226 24.19 41.83 18.78
C ASP A 226 22.84 42.39 19.29
N ASP A 227 22.55 43.66 18.99
CA ASP A 227 21.24 44.28 19.24
C ASP A 227 20.14 43.61 18.39
N LEU A 228 20.44 43.18 17.16
CA LEU A 228 19.51 42.43 16.31
C LEU A 228 19.30 41.02 16.87
N ALA A 229 20.35 40.33 17.30
CA ALA A 229 20.26 39.00 17.89
C ALA A 229 19.49 39.01 19.23
N SER A 230 19.59 40.08 20.01
CA SER A 230 18.82 40.27 21.25
C SER A 230 17.38 40.77 21.03
N ASN A 231 17.11 41.46 19.91
CA ASN A 231 15.77 41.88 19.48
C ASN A 231 15.06 40.89 18.54
N MET A 232 15.73 39.81 18.12
CA MET A 232 15.08 38.71 17.43
C MET A 232 14.02 38.15 18.38
N MET A 233 12.75 38.32 18.01
CA MET A 233 11.62 37.80 18.76
C MET A 233 11.90 36.36 19.17
N THR A 234 11.87 36.09 20.48
CA THR A 234 11.88 34.71 20.95
C THR A 234 10.72 33.97 20.30
N SER A 235 10.88 32.67 20.03
CA SER A 235 9.83 31.82 19.45
C SER A 235 8.46 32.02 20.14
N GLN A 236 8.48 32.31 21.44
CA GLN A 236 7.31 32.61 22.27
C GLN A 236 6.65 33.97 22.00
N ALA A 237 7.40 34.99 21.55
CA ALA A 237 6.85 36.29 21.13
C ALA A 237 6.24 36.20 19.73
N LEU A 238 6.89 35.48 18.82
CA LEU A 238 6.37 35.21 17.48
C LEU A 238 5.07 34.38 17.54
N SER A 239 5.02 33.35 18.39
CA SER A 239 3.82 32.55 18.63
C SER A 239 2.65 33.39 19.16
N ARG A 240 2.90 34.34 20.08
CA ARG A 240 1.88 35.27 20.58
C ARG A 240 1.31 36.18 19.48
N GLU A 241 2.17 36.68 18.60
CA GLU A 241 1.72 37.58 17.53
C GLU A 241 1.05 36.85 16.37
N LEU A 242 1.46 35.62 16.08
CA LEU A 242 0.74 34.72 15.19
C LEU A 242 -0.64 34.34 15.76
N GLY A 243 -0.76 34.11 17.06
CA GLY A 243 -2.06 33.87 17.72
C GLY A 243 -3.00 35.07 17.66
N ARG A 244 -2.46 36.29 17.82
CA ARG A 244 -3.23 37.54 17.61
C ARG A 244 -3.68 37.69 16.16
N PHE A 245 -2.80 37.43 15.21
CA PHE A 245 -3.14 37.47 13.79
C PHE A 245 -4.25 36.47 13.45
N ASP A 246 -4.16 35.24 13.96
CA ASP A 246 -5.18 34.20 13.76
C ASP A 246 -6.55 34.63 14.32
N THR A 247 -6.55 35.32 15.46
CA THR A 247 -7.77 35.90 16.06
C THR A 247 -8.36 37.03 15.22
N ILE A 248 -7.53 37.93 14.69
CA ILE A 248 -7.97 39.06 13.85
C ILE A 248 -8.56 38.57 12.53
N VAL A 249 -7.88 37.62 11.86
CA VAL A 249 -8.35 37.04 10.60
C VAL A 249 -9.67 36.29 10.79
N SER A 250 -9.89 35.70 11.97
CA SER A 250 -11.10 34.96 12.30
C SER A 250 -12.29 35.86 12.68
N ALA A 251 -12.03 37.03 13.25
CA ALA A 251 -13.07 37.97 13.73
C ALA A 251 -13.90 38.65 12.63
N PHE A 252 -13.52 38.53 11.35
CA PHE A 252 -14.13 39.34 10.28
C PHE A 252 -15.51 38.85 9.76
N LYS A 253 -16.18 37.91 10.43
CA LYS A 253 -17.62 37.64 10.18
C LYS A 253 -18.19 36.73 11.27
N ASN A 254 -18.97 37.30 12.18
CA ASN A 254 -20.28 36.78 12.62
C ASN A 254 -20.93 37.72 13.64
N SER A 255 -21.55 38.78 13.11
CA SER A 255 -22.69 39.43 13.75
C SER A 255 -23.94 38.60 13.47
N LYS A 256 -24.16 37.53 14.25
CA LYS A 256 -25.48 37.08 14.74
C LYS A 256 -25.37 35.70 15.38
N GLY A 257 -25.57 35.68 16.70
CA GLY A 257 -26.25 34.62 17.44
C GLY A 257 -25.59 33.25 17.49
N ILE A 258 -24.95 32.94 18.61
CA ILE A 258 -25.49 32.06 19.66
C ILE A 258 -24.49 32.15 20.81
N GLU A 259 -24.91 32.77 21.90
CA GLU A 259 -24.30 32.56 23.22
C GLU A 259 -24.62 31.13 23.63
N ASP A 260 -23.64 30.23 23.67
CA ASP A 260 -23.59 29.23 24.74
C ASP A 260 -22.22 28.55 24.80
N GLY A 261 -21.78 28.26 26.02
CA GLY A 261 -20.77 27.24 26.28
C GLY A 261 -19.32 27.71 26.30
N ASP A 262 -18.92 28.18 27.49
CA ASP A 262 -17.57 28.12 28.05
C ASP A 262 -16.81 26.84 27.63
N ARG A 263 -16.00 26.93 26.59
CA ARG A 263 -14.93 25.99 26.28
C ARG A 263 -13.65 26.78 26.11
N ARG A 264 -12.94 26.94 27.22
CA ARG A 264 -11.49 27.14 27.21
C ARG A 264 -10.85 25.91 26.55
N THR A 265 -10.74 25.92 25.23
CA THR A 265 -9.89 24.99 24.49
C THR A 265 -8.47 25.51 24.56
N GLU A 266 -7.62 24.78 25.28
CA GLU A 266 -6.17 25.00 25.41
C GLU A 266 -5.39 24.69 24.10
N ASP A 267 -6.03 24.82 22.94
CA ASP A 267 -5.53 24.30 21.65
C ASP A 267 -5.56 25.38 20.54
N ASP A 268 -5.15 26.60 20.89
CA ASP A 268 -4.96 27.70 19.94
C ASP A 268 -3.53 27.64 19.37
N ASP A 269 -3.25 26.60 18.58
CA ASP A 269 -2.05 26.57 17.76
C ASP A 269 -2.19 27.64 16.65
N PRO A 270 -1.19 28.52 16.44
CA PRO A 270 -1.37 29.67 15.57
C PRO A 270 -1.68 29.27 14.12
N GLY A 271 -2.84 29.69 13.61
CA GLY A 271 -3.27 29.45 12.23
C GLY A 271 -4.39 28.41 12.08
N MET A 272 -4.81 27.74 13.15
CA MET A 272 -5.90 26.77 13.11
C MET A 272 -7.26 27.42 12.79
N LYS A 273 -7.52 28.62 13.32
CA LYS A 273 -8.78 29.33 13.04
C LYS A 273 -8.80 29.86 11.60
N THR A 274 -7.67 30.35 11.11
CA THR A 274 -7.49 30.73 9.70
C THR A 274 -7.66 29.53 8.77
N ARG A 275 -7.13 28.35 9.13
CA ARG A 275 -7.30 27.12 8.35
C ARG A 275 -8.76 26.66 8.29
N GLN A 276 -9.47 26.62 9.43
CA GLN A 276 -10.90 26.31 9.44
C GLN A 276 -11.71 27.28 8.58
N ARG A 277 -11.33 28.56 8.58
CA ARG A 277 -11.99 29.57 7.73
C ARG A 277 -11.69 29.36 6.25
N LEU A 278 -10.47 29.00 5.89
CA LEU A 278 -10.12 28.66 4.51
C LEU A 278 -10.81 27.38 4.04
N GLU A 279 -10.96 26.37 4.91
CA GLU A 279 -11.77 25.18 4.62
C GLU A 279 -13.24 25.56 4.40
N THR A 280 -13.81 26.40 5.27
CA THR A 280 -15.20 26.88 5.10
C THR A 280 -15.37 27.63 3.78
N VAL A 281 -14.43 28.51 3.40
CA VAL A 281 -14.45 29.20 2.10
C VAL A 281 -14.28 28.22 0.94
N THR A 282 -13.47 27.17 1.12
CA THR A 282 -13.28 26.12 0.10
C THR A 282 -14.55 25.31 -0.09
N ASP A 283 -15.25 24.98 0.99
CA ASP A 283 -16.55 24.30 0.98
C ASP A 283 -17.63 25.19 0.34
N GLU A 284 -17.69 26.47 0.70
CA GLU A 284 -18.56 27.45 0.05
C GLU A 284 -18.25 27.57 -1.46
N MET A 285 -16.97 27.59 -1.84
CA MET A 285 -16.55 27.65 -3.24
C MET A 285 -16.84 26.35 -3.97
N HIS A 286 -16.81 25.21 -3.29
CA HIS A 286 -17.18 23.92 -3.85
C HIS A 286 -18.70 23.82 -4.05
N ILE A 287 -19.50 24.31 -3.10
CA ILE A 287 -20.96 24.44 -3.23
C ILE A 287 -21.30 25.38 -4.40
N MET A 288 -20.58 26.49 -4.53
CA MET A 288 -20.74 27.44 -5.63
C MET A 288 -20.36 26.82 -6.98
N LYS A 289 -19.28 26.03 -7.03
CA LYS A 289 -18.87 25.27 -8.22
C LYS A 289 -19.91 24.21 -8.63
N LEU A 290 -20.47 23.48 -7.66
CA LEU A 290 -21.54 22.50 -7.91
C LEU A 290 -22.82 23.22 -8.38
N SER A 291 -23.09 24.42 -7.86
CA SER A 291 -24.21 25.26 -8.29
C SER A 291 -24.04 25.80 -9.70
N LEU A 292 -22.80 26.06 -10.14
CA LEU A 292 -22.47 26.50 -11.50
C LEU A 292 -22.50 25.36 -12.54
N GLN A 293 -22.53 24.09 -12.11
CA GLN A 293 -22.59 22.92 -12.99
C GLN A 293 -24.03 22.46 -13.32
N CYS A 294 -25.06 23.10 -12.79
CA CYS A 294 -26.45 22.79 -13.14
C CYS A 294 -26.92 23.62 -14.35
N GLU A 295 -27.23 22.95 -15.46
CA GLU A 295 -27.71 23.54 -16.72
C GLU A 295 -29.23 23.84 -16.78
N SER A 296 -29.99 23.69 -15.67
CA SER A 296 -31.43 23.97 -15.65
C SER A 296 -31.80 25.17 -14.76
N VAL A 297 -32.62 26.08 -15.32
CA VAL A 297 -33.09 27.34 -14.71
C VAL A 297 -33.87 27.15 -13.40
N ASP A 298 -34.47 25.99 -13.17
CA ASP A 298 -35.33 25.74 -11.99
C ASP A 298 -34.58 25.30 -10.71
N GLY A 299 -33.24 25.22 -10.76
CA GLY A 299 -32.40 24.80 -9.62
C GLY A 299 -31.35 25.80 -9.15
N ALA A 300 -31.37 27.05 -9.62
CA ALA A 300 -30.31 28.02 -9.34
C ALA A 300 -30.50 28.74 -7.98
N PRO A 301 -29.41 29.05 -7.24
CA PRO A 301 -29.47 29.92 -6.06
C PRO A 301 -30.03 31.31 -6.39
N GLN A 302 -30.81 31.89 -5.47
CA GLN A 302 -31.58 33.14 -5.66
C GLN A 302 -30.79 34.33 -6.26
N SER A 303 -29.48 34.41 -6.04
CA SER A 303 -28.63 35.47 -6.58
C SER A 303 -28.43 35.37 -8.09
N ILE A 304 -28.33 34.15 -8.65
CA ILE A 304 -28.17 33.91 -10.08
C ILE A 304 -29.50 34.09 -10.80
N ALA A 305 -30.60 33.60 -10.22
CA ALA A 305 -31.95 33.89 -10.72
C ALA A 305 -32.26 35.40 -10.72
N GLY A 306 -31.81 36.12 -9.68
CA GLY A 306 -31.90 37.59 -9.62
C GLY A 306 -31.06 38.30 -10.68
N LEU A 307 -29.87 37.77 -11.00
CA LEU A 307 -29.01 38.30 -12.06
C LEU A 307 -29.59 38.06 -13.46
N HIS A 308 -30.14 36.86 -13.73
CA HIS A 308 -30.83 36.58 -14.98
C HIS A 308 -32.05 37.49 -15.17
N LYS A 309 -32.88 37.66 -14.14
CA LYS A 309 -34.04 38.56 -14.22
C LYS A 309 -33.64 40.03 -14.44
N ARG A 310 -32.51 40.46 -13.87
CA ARG A 310 -31.94 41.80 -14.12
C ARG A 310 -31.34 41.92 -15.53
N LEU A 311 -30.75 40.85 -16.06
CA LEU A 311 -30.22 40.81 -17.42
C LEU A 311 -31.35 40.88 -18.44
N ASP A 312 -32.43 40.13 -18.24
CA ASP A 312 -33.63 40.18 -19.07
C ASP A 312 -34.29 41.56 -19.02
N SER A 313 -34.38 42.16 -17.82
CA SER A 313 -34.86 43.54 -17.65
C SER A 313 -33.95 44.57 -18.34
N CYS A 314 -32.63 44.42 -18.28
CA CYS A 314 -31.69 45.25 -19.03
C CYS A 314 -31.85 45.05 -20.54
N MET A 315 -32.09 43.83 -21.00
CA MET A 315 -32.27 43.51 -22.41
C MET A 315 -33.55 44.17 -22.94
N GLU A 316 -34.64 44.18 -22.16
CA GLU A 316 -35.86 44.93 -22.50
C GLU A 316 -35.60 46.44 -22.56
N ILE A 317 -34.86 47.02 -21.60
CA ILE A 317 -34.52 48.46 -21.60
C ILE A 317 -33.66 48.84 -22.81
N VAL A 318 -32.69 47.99 -23.19
CA VAL A 318 -31.88 48.20 -24.40
C VAL A 318 -32.76 48.15 -25.64
N HIS A 319 -33.73 47.22 -25.68
CA HIS A 319 -34.64 47.09 -26.81
C HIS A 319 -35.62 48.27 -26.93
N THR A 320 -36.09 48.83 -25.80
CA THR A 320 -36.90 50.06 -25.79
C THR A 320 -36.10 51.29 -26.17
N ASN A 321 -34.89 51.45 -25.63
CA ASN A 321 -34.00 52.57 -25.98
C ASN A 321 -33.60 52.52 -27.45
N SER A 322 -33.33 51.34 -28.00
CA SER A 322 -33.04 51.17 -29.43
C SER A 322 -34.23 51.61 -30.30
N LYS A 323 -35.45 51.28 -29.88
CA LYS A 323 -36.68 51.71 -30.57
C LYS A 323 -36.90 53.22 -30.50
N GLU A 324 -36.65 53.84 -29.36
CA GLU A 324 -36.69 55.31 -29.21
C GLU A 324 -35.59 56.01 -30.03
N GLN A 325 -34.40 55.41 -30.10
CA GLN A 325 -33.28 55.95 -30.88
C GLN A 325 -33.56 55.93 -32.39
N MET A 326 -34.24 54.89 -32.88
CA MET A 326 -34.74 54.85 -34.27
C MET A 326 -35.78 55.94 -34.54
N SER A 327 -36.71 56.17 -33.60
CA SER A 327 -37.73 57.22 -33.75
C SER A 327 -37.15 58.64 -33.71
N THR A 328 -36.16 58.88 -32.85
CA THR A 328 -35.45 60.17 -32.80
C THR A 328 -34.56 60.39 -34.03
N SER A 329 -33.93 59.35 -34.55
CA SER A 329 -33.18 59.41 -35.82
C SER A 329 -34.07 59.80 -37.00
N GLU A 330 -35.29 59.25 -37.08
CA GLU A 330 -36.29 59.63 -38.08
C GLU A 330 -36.73 61.10 -37.92
N ALA A 331 -36.91 61.58 -36.68
CA ALA A 331 -37.25 62.98 -36.42
C ALA A 331 -36.13 63.96 -36.77
N VAL A 332 -34.86 63.61 -36.49
CA VAL A 332 -33.70 64.42 -36.87
C VAL A 332 -33.59 64.52 -38.39
N LYS A 333 -33.83 63.42 -39.11
CA LYS A 333 -33.84 63.41 -40.57
C LYS A 333 -34.93 64.34 -41.14
N ALA A 334 -36.12 64.35 -40.55
CA ALA A 334 -37.19 65.27 -40.94
C ALA A 334 -36.83 66.75 -40.69
N ILE A 335 -36.11 67.06 -39.62
CA ILE A 335 -35.62 68.42 -39.33
C ILE A 335 -34.53 68.83 -40.33
N GLU A 336 -33.63 67.91 -40.69
CA GLU A 336 -32.59 68.14 -41.69
C GLU A 336 -33.19 68.45 -43.07
N ASP A 337 -34.22 67.71 -43.46
CA ASP A 337 -34.96 67.93 -44.71
C ASP A 337 -35.69 69.29 -44.70
N ALA A 338 -36.25 69.70 -43.56
CA ALA A 338 -36.89 71.02 -43.39
C ALA A 338 -35.88 72.19 -43.43
N LEU A 339 -34.67 72.00 -42.89
CA LEU A 339 -33.60 73.01 -42.92
C LEU A 339 -33.02 73.18 -44.32
N LYS A 340 -32.83 72.09 -45.08
CA LYS A 340 -32.42 72.13 -46.49
C LYS A 340 -33.44 72.90 -47.34
N GLN A 341 -34.73 72.80 -47.02
CA GLN A 341 -35.80 73.53 -47.70
C GLN A 341 -35.84 75.02 -47.33
N LYS A 342 -35.40 75.41 -46.13
CA LYS A 342 -35.31 76.82 -45.72
C LYS A 342 -34.06 77.54 -46.22
N LEU A 343 -32.92 76.86 -46.32
CA LEU A 343 -31.68 77.49 -46.81
C LEU A 343 -31.74 77.84 -48.30
N SER A 344 -32.55 77.15 -49.11
CA SER A 344 -32.75 77.51 -50.52
C SER A 344 -33.61 78.75 -50.74
N ALA A 345 -34.22 79.32 -49.70
CA ALA A 345 -35.15 80.45 -49.80
C ALA A 345 -34.55 81.80 -49.33
N GLN A 346 -33.31 81.85 -48.84
CA GLN A 346 -32.78 83.03 -48.12
C GLN A 346 -31.55 83.70 -48.75
N THR A 347 -31.20 83.39 -50.00
CA THR A 347 -30.05 84.00 -50.71
C THR A 347 -30.39 85.12 -51.70
N ASP A 348 -31.64 85.57 -51.77
CA ASP A 348 -32.03 86.74 -52.56
C ASP A 348 -32.56 87.86 -51.64
N ASP A 349 -31.67 88.69 -51.08
CA ASP A 349 -31.82 90.15 -51.15
C ASP A 349 -30.55 90.88 -50.67
N GLY A 350 -30.02 91.77 -51.50
CA GLY A 350 -28.80 92.54 -51.24
C GLY A 350 -29.10 94.00 -50.85
N GLY A 351 -28.10 94.73 -50.34
CA GLY A 351 -28.24 96.18 -50.18
C GLY A 351 -27.13 96.87 -49.40
N GLN A 352 -26.39 97.77 -50.05
CA GLN A 352 -25.12 98.38 -49.63
C GLN A 352 -25.23 99.75 -48.89
N HIS A 353 -24.10 100.11 -48.26
CA HIS A 353 -23.43 101.45 -48.22
C HIS A 353 -24.00 102.63 -47.42
N ALA A 354 -23.17 103.19 -46.50
CA ALA A 354 -22.41 104.44 -46.72
C ALA A 354 -22.01 105.14 -45.38
N GLN A 355 -20.74 105.06 -44.95
CA GLN A 355 -20.18 106.04 -43.98
C GLN A 355 -18.64 106.02 -43.94
N ALA A 356 -18.00 106.25 -45.09
CA ALA A 356 -16.56 106.31 -45.23
C ALA A 356 -16.09 107.76 -45.43
N LYS A 357 -16.02 108.57 -44.37
CA LYS A 357 -15.26 109.85 -44.42
C LYS A 357 -14.84 110.50 -43.10
N LEU A 358 -15.24 109.97 -41.93
CA LEU A 358 -14.71 110.39 -40.63
C LEU A 358 -13.65 109.42 -40.03
N ALA A 359 -13.46 108.25 -40.63
CA ALA A 359 -12.59 107.21 -40.08
C ALA A 359 -11.08 107.43 -40.31
N SER A 360 -10.64 108.32 -41.22
CA SER A 360 -9.24 108.33 -41.67
C SER A 360 -8.26 109.07 -40.75
N ARG A 361 -8.73 109.86 -39.78
CA ARG A 361 -7.84 110.61 -38.87
C ARG A 361 -7.69 109.95 -37.49
N HIS A 362 -8.68 109.18 -37.06
CA HIS A 362 -8.55 108.28 -35.91
C HIS A 362 -7.86 106.96 -36.24
N LYS A 363 -7.83 106.54 -37.51
CA LYS A 363 -7.20 105.28 -37.91
C LYS A 363 -5.68 105.31 -37.78
N THR A 364 -5.03 106.44 -38.08
CA THR A 364 -3.56 106.58 -37.99
C THR A 364 -3.04 106.68 -36.56
N GLU A 365 -3.72 107.39 -35.65
CA GLU A 365 -3.34 107.42 -34.22
C GLU A 365 -3.60 106.08 -33.51
N ILE A 366 -4.66 105.36 -33.91
CA ILE A 366 -4.95 104.03 -33.39
C ILE A 366 -3.96 103.00 -33.95
N GLU A 367 -3.58 103.08 -35.23
CA GLU A 367 -2.53 102.24 -35.84
C GLU A 367 -1.16 102.48 -35.18
N GLU A 368 -0.78 103.72 -34.87
CA GLU A 368 0.52 104.03 -34.25
C GLU A 368 0.63 103.53 -32.79
N ILE A 369 -0.45 103.64 -32.01
CA ILE A 369 -0.52 103.08 -30.64
C ILE A 369 -0.60 101.54 -30.68
N PHE A 370 -1.27 100.97 -31.67
CA PHE A 370 -1.38 99.52 -31.87
C PHE A 370 -0.03 98.91 -32.27
N ASP A 371 0.72 99.56 -33.16
CA ASP A 371 2.03 99.10 -33.61
C ASP A 371 3.13 99.33 -32.56
N GLN A 372 3.16 100.46 -31.85
CA GLN A 372 4.21 100.71 -30.85
C GLN A 372 4.05 99.95 -29.53
N LYS A 373 2.82 99.66 -29.10
CA LYS A 373 2.58 99.02 -27.79
C LYS A 373 2.01 97.61 -27.89
N PHE A 374 1.09 97.38 -28.82
CA PHE A 374 0.34 96.12 -28.88
C PHE A 374 1.13 95.03 -29.63
N GLN A 375 1.80 95.38 -30.73
CA GLN A 375 2.62 94.44 -31.50
C GLN A 375 3.77 93.80 -30.69
N PRO A 376 4.63 94.57 -29.97
CA PRO A 376 5.72 93.97 -29.19
C PRO A 376 5.21 93.17 -27.97
N LEU A 377 4.08 93.57 -27.37
CA LEU A 377 3.41 92.77 -26.33
C LEU A 377 2.85 91.47 -26.91
N SER A 378 2.26 91.50 -28.11
CA SER A 378 1.74 90.30 -28.77
C SER A 378 2.85 89.34 -29.19
N ALA A 379 3.98 89.87 -29.67
CA ALA A 379 5.16 89.09 -30.03
C ALA A 379 5.82 88.48 -28.78
N SER A 380 5.98 89.27 -27.70
CA SER A 380 6.50 88.80 -26.42
C SER A 380 5.61 87.72 -25.79
N LEU A 381 4.30 87.90 -25.83
CA LEU A 381 3.34 86.91 -25.35
C LEU A 381 3.36 85.65 -26.22
N GLY A 382 3.48 85.81 -27.54
CA GLY A 382 3.60 84.72 -28.50
C GLY A 382 4.87 83.90 -28.30
N ASP A 383 6.01 84.54 -28.11
CA ASP A 383 7.30 83.88 -27.85
C ASP A 383 7.29 83.16 -26.50
N LYS A 384 6.70 83.77 -25.47
CA LYS A 384 6.57 83.15 -24.14
C LYS A 384 5.62 81.96 -24.15
N LEU A 385 4.50 82.06 -24.88
CA LEU A 385 3.55 80.96 -25.07
C LEU A 385 4.19 79.82 -25.87
N LYS A 386 4.92 80.13 -26.94
CA LYS A 386 5.66 79.16 -27.75
C LYS A 386 6.73 78.45 -26.93
N GLY A 387 7.49 79.18 -26.11
CA GLY A 387 8.47 78.62 -25.18
C GLY A 387 7.85 77.65 -24.18
N MET A 388 6.76 78.04 -23.50
CA MET A 388 6.04 77.14 -22.58
C MET A 388 5.47 75.92 -23.28
N MET A 389 4.91 76.10 -24.47
CA MET A 389 4.29 75.01 -25.22
C MET A 389 5.34 74.02 -25.70
N GLN A 390 6.51 74.51 -26.14
CA GLN A 390 7.64 73.68 -26.55
C GLN A 390 8.27 72.94 -25.37
N GLU A 391 8.39 73.57 -24.20
CA GLU A 391 8.83 72.92 -22.96
C GLU A 391 7.84 71.84 -22.49
N LYS A 392 6.53 72.09 -22.57
CA LYS A 392 5.50 71.09 -22.26
C LYS A 392 5.53 69.94 -23.25
N LEU A 393 5.72 70.21 -24.54
CA LEU A 393 5.81 69.18 -25.58
C LEU A 393 7.05 68.31 -25.42
N THR A 394 8.21 68.90 -25.13
CA THR A 394 9.44 68.13 -24.89
C THR A 394 9.33 67.29 -23.63
N LYS A 395 8.72 67.83 -22.56
CA LYS A 395 8.43 67.06 -21.36
C LYS A 395 7.47 65.90 -21.63
N LEU A 396 6.39 66.14 -22.37
CA LEU A 396 5.42 65.11 -22.72
C LEU A 396 6.06 64.02 -23.61
N ALA A 397 6.90 64.40 -24.56
CA ALA A 397 7.65 63.47 -25.41
C ALA A 397 8.63 62.61 -24.59
N HIS A 398 9.31 63.22 -23.61
CA HIS A 398 10.19 62.50 -22.69
C HIS A 398 9.42 61.52 -21.80
N ASP A 399 8.33 61.98 -21.18
CA ASP A 399 7.48 61.15 -20.30
C ASP A 399 6.88 59.97 -21.08
N LEU A 400 6.38 60.22 -22.30
CA LEU A 400 5.83 59.19 -23.18
C LEU A 400 6.90 58.19 -23.64
N GLY A 401 8.10 58.67 -23.99
CA GLY A 401 9.24 57.80 -24.32
C GLY A 401 9.61 56.89 -23.16
N SER A 402 9.74 57.46 -21.95
CA SER A 402 10.05 56.68 -20.74
C SER A 402 8.98 55.66 -20.39
N PHE A 403 7.71 55.96 -20.68
CA PHE A 403 6.60 55.03 -20.49
C PHE A 403 6.67 53.88 -21.49
N VAL A 404 6.90 54.17 -22.77
CA VAL A 404 7.05 53.14 -23.82
C VAL A 404 8.24 52.22 -23.52
N ASP A 405 9.37 52.76 -23.05
CA ASP A 405 10.52 51.94 -22.67
C ASP A 405 10.22 51.01 -21.48
N LYS A 406 9.54 51.52 -20.44
CA LYS A 406 9.12 50.70 -19.30
C LYS A 406 8.13 49.61 -19.71
N GLU A 407 7.19 49.96 -20.59
CA GLU A 407 6.20 49.03 -21.13
C GLU A 407 6.88 47.92 -21.95
N ARG A 408 7.85 48.30 -22.81
CA ARG A 408 8.66 47.36 -23.59
C ARG A 408 9.42 46.40 -22.69
N ILE A 409 10.10 46.89 -21.65
CA ILE A 409 10.84 46.04 -20.69
C ILE A 409 9.88 45.09 -19.97
N ALA A 410 8.68 45.56 -19.59
CA ALA A 410 7.67 44.72 -18.96
C ALA A 410 7.17 43.62 -19.92
N ARG A 411 6.95 43.92 -21.20
CA ARG A 411 6.61 42.94 -22.23
C ARG A 411 7.71 41.92 -22.46
N GLU A 412 8.97 42.36 -22.59
CA GLU A 412 10.11 41.46 -22.77
C GLU A 412 10.28 40.53 -21.55
N SER A 413 10.11 41.06 -20.33
CA SER A 413 10.12 40.26 -19.10
C SER A 413 8.96 39.26 -19.04
N ALA A 414 7.76 39.66 -19.44
CA ALA A 414 6.60 38.77 -19.50
C ALA A 414 6.78 37.66 -20.54
N ALA A 415 7.34 37.98 -21.71
CA ALA A 415 7.66 36.99 -22.75
C ALA A 415 8.71 35.98 -22.24
N ALA A 416 9.79 36.46 -21.61
CA ALA A 416 10.81 35.57 -21.03
C ALA A 416 10.23 34.64 -19.95
N LYS A 417 9.32 35.14 -19.09
CA LYS A 417 8.61 34.32 -18.10
C LYS A 417 7.66 33.30 -18.76
N ALA A 418 7.00 33.67 -19.85
CA ALA A 418 6.14 32.76 -20.60
C ALA A 418 6.96 31.63 -21.24
N ASP A 419 8.10 31.96 -21.84
CA ASP A 419 9.03 30.97 -22.41
C ASP A 419 9.57 30.04 -21.32
N GLN A 420 9.99 30.59 -20.17
CA GLN A 420 10.42 29.80 -19.03
C GLN A 420 9.30 28.85 -18.56
N SER A 421 8.08 29.34 -18.37
CA SER A 421 6.93 28.52 -17.99
C SER A 421 6.66 27.40 -19.00
N LEU A 422 6.77 27.67 -20.30
CA LEU A 422 6.61 26.67 -21.35
C LEU A 422 7.69 25.57 -21.27
N THR A 423 8.94 25.93 -20.96
CA THR A 423 10.01 24.95 -20.74
C THR A 423 9.78 24.08 -19.51
N GLU A 424 9.30 24.68 -18.41
CA GLU A 424 8.98 23.98 -17.16
C GLU A 424 7.81 23.01 -17.35
N VAL A 425 6.75 23.42 -18.04
CA VAL A 425 5.60 22.56 -18.41
C VAL A 425 6.07 21.39 -19.29
N SER A 426 6.97 21.64 -20.24
CA SER A 426 7.52 20.60 -21.11
C SER A 426 8.41 19.61 -20.34
N ALA A 427 9.15 20.08 -19.33
CA ALA A 427 9.93 19.23 -18.44
C ALA A 427 9.03 18.38 -17.54
N LEU A 428 7.98 18.98 -16.95
CA LEU A 428 6.97 18.27 -16.16
C LEU A 428 6.27 17.19 -16.98
N ARG A 429 5.90 17.50 -18.23
CA ARG A 429 5.26 16.53 -19.13
C ARG A 429 6.15 15.32 -19.39
N ARG A 430 7.44 15.54 -19.67
CA ARG A 430 8.44 14.45 -19.78
C ARG A 430 8.57 13.64 -18.49
N GLY A 431 8.55 14.31 -17.34
CA GLY A 431 8.57 13.66 -16.03
C GLY A 431 7.34 12.76 -15.81
N MET A 432 6.14 13.25 -16.17
CA MET A 432 4.90 12.48 -16.11
C MET A 432 4.91 11.27 -17.05
N ASP A 433 5.40 11.43 -18.29
CA ASP A 433 5.51 10.32 -19.24
C ASP A 433 6.51 9.27 -18.75
N GLY A 434 7.63 9.70 -18.16
CA GLY A 434 8.60 8.80 -17.52
C GLY A 434 8.00 8.02 -16.34
N LEU A 435 7.25 8.70 -15.47
CA LEU A 435 6.56 8.06 -14.34
C LEU A 435 5.50 7.08 -14.82
N ARG A 436 4.71 7.45 -15.84
CA ARG A 436 3.70 6.59 -16.45
C ARG A 436 4.32 5.30 -16.99
N ASN A 437 5.44 5.40 -17.70
CA ASN A 437 6.16 4.24 -18.23
C ASN A 437 6.72 3.36 -17.10
N SER A 438 7.23 3.97 -16.02
CA SER A 438 7.70 3.25 -14.84
C SER A 438 6.57 2.50 -14.12
N ILE A 439 5.39 3.12 -14.02
CA ILE A 439 4.20 2.47 -13.46
C ILE A 439 3.76 1.31 -14.35
N SER A 440 3.64 1.50 -15.67
CA SER A 440 3.25 0.42 -16.59
C SER A 440 4.21 -0.78 -16.49
N THR A 441 5.52 -0.55 -16.53
CA THR A 441 6.51 -1.63 -16.39
C THR A 441 6.45 -2.33 -15.03
N SER A 442 6.08 -1.61 -13.96
CA SER A 442 5.89 -2.20 -12.63
C SER A 442 4.62 -3.04 -12.54
N VAL A 443 3.53 -2.59 -13.19
CA VAL A 443 2.28 -3.35 -13.32
C VAL A 443 2.51 -4.64 -14.11
N ASP A 444 3.19 -4.58 -15.25
CA ASP A 444 3.48 -5.76 -16.07
C ASP A 444 4.30 -6.81 -15.29
N LYS A 445 5.27 -6.37 -14.49
CA LYS A 445 6.05 -7.25 -13.59
C LYS A 445 5.18 -7.87 -12.51
N LEU A 446 4.21 -7.12 -11.98
CA LEU A 446 3.28 -7.62 -10.97
C LEU A 446 2.37 -8.70 -11.57
N ASP A 447 1.83 -8.45 -12.76
CA ASP A 447 1.00 -9.39 -13.49
C ASP A 447 1.75 -10.68 -13.83
N GLN A 448 3.03 -10.58 -14.22
CA GLN A 448 3.87 -11.75 -14.42
C GLN A 448 4.00 -12.58 -13.13
N LYS A 449 4.32 -11.94 -11.99
CA LYS A 449 4.43 -12.63 -10.70
C LYS A 449 3.12 -13.27 -10.25
N ILE A 450 1.99 -12.59 -10.47
CA ILE A 450 0.65 -13.14 -10.20
C ILE A 450 0.40 -14.38 -11.09
N GLY A 451 0.81 -14.33 -12.36
CA GLY A 451 0.74 -15.46 -13.27
C GLY A 451 1.56 -16.67 -12.79
N GLU A 452 2.78 -16.44 -12.33
CA GLU A 452 3.66 -17.47 -11.74
C GLU A 452 3.06 -18.07 -10.47
N GLN A 453 2.56 -17.24 -9.55
CA GLN A 453 1.88 -17.72 -8.35
C GLN A 453 0.63 -18.54 -8.66
N ARG A 454 -0.14 -18.15 -9.68
CA ARG A 454 -1.31 -18.91 -10.12
C ARG A 454 -0.93 -20.31 -10.61
N LYS A 455 0.15 -20.43 -11.41
CA LYS A 455 0.68 -21.73 -11.87
C LYS A 455 1.18 -22.61 -10.73
N LEU A 456 1.84 -22.01 -9.73
CA LEU A 456 2.23 -22.74 -8.52
C LEU A 456 1.00 -23.22 -7.75
N GLY A 457 -0.02 -22.36 -7.60
CA GLY A 457 -1.29 -22.71 -6.95
C GLY A 457 -2.00 -23.88 -7.63
N THR A 458 -2.05 -23.90 -8.96
CA THR A 458 -2.65 -25.03 -9.69
C THR A 458 -1.86 -26.32 -9.49
N SER A 459 -0.51 -26.26 -9.50
CA SER A 459 0.33 -27.43 -9.25
C SER A 459 0.16 -27.99 -7.83
N TRP A 460 0.06 -27.11 -6.83
CA TRP A 460 -0.22 -27.54 -5.45
C TRP A 460 -1.61 -28.17 -5.30
N ASN A 461 -2.63 -27.63 -5.96
CA ASN A 461 -3.96 -28.22 -5.98
C ASN A 461 -3.96 -29.61 -6.63
N GLU A 462 -3.26 -29.80 -7.76
CA GLU A 462 -3.13 -31.12 -8.39
C GLU A 462 -2.44 -32.13 -7.47
N ARG A 463 -1.38 -31.73 -6.77
CA ARG A 463 -0.70 -32.57 -5.76
C ARG A 463 -1.62 -32.91 -4.59
N LEU A 464 -2.42 -31.97 -4.13
CA LEU A 464 -3.38 -32.19 -3.04
C LEU A 464 -4.47 -33.19 -3.47
N LEU A 465 -5.00 -33.04 -4.68
CA LEU A 465 -5.99 -33.99 -5.24
C LEU A 465 -5.40 -35.39 -5.40
N SER A 466 -4.16 -35.50 -5.86
CA SER A 466 -3.44 -36.78 -5.93
C SER A 466 -3.28 -37.41 -4.54
N LEU A 467 -2.85 -36.63 -3.54
CA LEU A 467 -2.73 -37.09 -2.17
C LEU A 467 -4.06 -37.54 -1.57
N ASP A 468 -5.14 -36.78 -1.79
CA ASP A 468 -6.49 -37.13 -1.33
C ASP A 468 -6.95 -38.45 -1.94
N SER A 469 -6.76 -38.63 -3.25
CA SER A 469 -7.08 -39.91 -3.92
C SER A 469 -6.26 -41.08 -3.35
N GLY A 470 -4.99 -40.84 -3.00
CA GLY A 470 -4.12 -41.81 -2.35
C GLY A 470 -4.60 -42.19 -0.95
N LEU A 471 -5.01 -41.20 -0.14
CA LEU A 471 -5.58 -41.42 1.18
C LEU A 471 -6.90 -42.17 1.13
N GLN A 472 -7.79 -41.84 0.20
CA GLN A 472 -9.03 -42.58 -0.01
C GLN A 472 -8.77 -44.04 -0.37
N ARG A 473 -7.75 -44.32 -1.19
CA ARG A 473 -7.35 -45.69 -1.52
C ARG A 473 -6.83 -46.45 -0.30
N ILE A 474 -5.92 -45.83 0.47
CA ILE A 474 -5.38 -46.43 1.71
C ILE A 474 -6.49 -46.67 2.73
N SER A 475 -7.44 -45.74 2.87
CA SER A 475 -8.59 -45.89 3.75
C SER A 475 -9.45 -47.09 3.37
N LYS A 476 -9.75 -47.27 2.08
CA LYS A 476 -10.49 -48.44 1.59
C LYS A 476 -9.73 -49.74 1.85
N GLU A 477 -8.42 -49.76 1.61
CA GLU A 477 -7.59 -50.93 1.89
C GLU A 477 -7.58 -51.27 3.40
N ALA A 478 -7.41 -50.27 4.27
CA ALA A 478 -7.48 -50.44 5.71
C ALA A 478 -8.84 -51.02 6.15
N GLU A 479 -9.94 -50.49 5.62
CA GLU A 479 -11.29 -50.98 5.91
C GLU A 479 -11.46 -52.46 5.50
N THR A 480 -10.99 -52.85 4.31
CA THR A 480 -11.02 -54.26 3.89
C THR A 480 -10.16 -55.17 4.79
N ASN A 481 -9.01 -54.68 5.24
CA ASN A 481 -8.14 -55.41 6.17
C ASN A 481 -8.79 -55.55 7.55
N PHE A 482 -9.47 -54.53 8.05
CA PHE A 482 -10.23 -54.60 9.29
C PHE A 482 -11.38 -55.61 9.21
N GLN A 483 -12.15 -55.59 8.12
CA GLN A 483 -13.21 -56.59 7.89
C GLN A 483 -12.64 -58.02 7.87
N LYS A 484 -11.48 -58.22 7.24
CA LYS A 484 -10.79 -59.53 7.23
C LYS A 484 -10.34 -59.94 8.62
N LEU A 485 -9.78 -59.01 9.41
CA LEU A 485 -9.34 -59.26 10.79
C LEU A 485 -10.55 -59.60 11.68
N GLU A 486 -11.67 -58.90 11.51
CA GLU A 486 -12.91 -59.18 12.23
C GLU A 486 -13.40 -60.60 11.93
N LEU A 487 -13.42 -61.02 10.66
CA LEU A 487 -13.78 -62.38 10.27
C LEU A 487 -12.84 -63.43 10.89
N GLN A 488 -11.54 -63.15 10.92
CA GLN A 488 -10.55 -64.02 11.59
C GLN A 488 -10.81 -64.09 13.09
N LEU A 489 -11.09 -62.97 13.75
CA LEU A 489 -11.40 -62.92 15.18
C LEU A 489 -12.69 -63.67 15.50
N GLN A 490 -13.74 -63.53 14.68
CA GLN A 490 -14.97 -64.31 14.81
C GLN A 490 -14.69 -65.81 14.69
N THR A 491 -13.85 -66.20 13.73
CA THR A 491 -13.43 -67.60 13.56
C THR A 491 -12.68 -68.09 14.79
N VAL A 492 -11.68 -67.35 15.29
CA VAL A 492 -10.94 -67.72 16.51
C VAL A 492 -11.86 -67.77 17.73
N SER A 493 -12.79 -66.83 17.86
CA SER A 493 -13.79 -66.84 18.94
C SER A 493 -14.72 -68.05 18.84
N ALA A 494 -15.12 -68.46 17.63
CA ALA A 494 -15.89 -69.67 17.40
C ALA A 494 -15.07 -70.93 17.76
N TRP A 495 -13.79 -70.99 17.38
CA TRP A 495 -12.88 -72.04 17.80
C TRP A 495 -12.76 -72.08 19.32
N GLN A 496 -12.57 -70.94 19.99
CA GLN A 496 -12.51 -70.87 21.45
C GLN A 496 -13.82 -71.31 22.12
N ARG A 497 -14.98 -70.96 21.55
CA ARG A 497 -16.30 -71.39 22.05
C ARG A 497 -16.54 -72.88 21.84
N ASN A 498 -16.08 -73.45 20.73
CA ASN A 498 -16.24 -74.86 20.39
C ASN A 498 -15.14 -75.74 21.04
N PHE A 499 -14.02 -75.16 21.45
CA PHE A 499 -13.00 -75.77 22.31
C PHE A 499 -13.34 -75.59 23.80
N THR A 500 -14.62 -75.73 24.16
CA THR A 500 -14.98 -76.09 25.53
C THR A 500 -14.44 -77.49 25.78
N THR A 501 -13.37 -77.58 26.56
CA THR A 501 -12.74 -78.86 26.98
C THR A 501 -13.78 -79.88 27.43
N LYS A 502 -14.92 -79.45 27.97
CA LYS A 502 -16.01 -80.32 28.40
C LYS A 502 -16.61 -81.19 27.29
N ASP A 503 -16.89 -80.64 26.10
CA ASP A 503 -17.52 -81.37 25.01
C ASP A 503 -16.49 -82.28 24.31
N LEU A 504 -15.25 -81.80 24.15
CA LEU A 504 -14.13 -82.60 23.67
C LEU A 504 -13.79 -83.75 24.64
N TYR A 505 -13.82 -83.52 25.96
CA TYR A 505 -13.66 -84.59 26.95
C TYR A 505 -14.80 -85.58 26.89
N GLN A 506 -16.05 -85.14 26.67
CA GLN A 506 -17.17 -86.06 26.47
C GLN A 506 -16.99 -86.91 25.21
N ASP A 507 -16.59 -86.31 24.09
CA ASP A 507 -16.36 -87.06 22.85
C ASP A 507 -15.16 -88.01 22.96
N ILE A 508 -14.07 -87.60 23.60
CA ILE A 508 -12.91 -88.48 23.88
C ILE A 508 -13.31 -89.61 24.83
N ILE A 509 -14.05 -89.34 25.91
CA ILE A 509 -14.53 -90.39 26.84
C ILE A 509 -15.47 -91.34 26.12
N LYS A 510 -16.38 -90.81 25.28
CA LYS A 510 -17.33 -91.61 24.50
C LYS A 510 -16.60 -92.48 23.47
N ASP A 511 -15.58 -91.94 22.80
CA ASP A 511 -14.76 -92.68 21.84
C ASP A 511 -13.89 -93.73 22.55
N ILE A 512 -13.27 -93.40 23.68
CA ILE A 512 -12.57 -94.37 24.54
C ILE A 512 -13.52 -95.46 25.04
N THR A 513 -14.75 -95.11 25.44
CA THR A 513 -15.74 -96.09 25.93
C THR A 513 -16.23 -96.99 24.79
N ASN A 514 -16.41 -96.44 23.59
CA ASN A 514 -16.87 -97.18 22.41
C ASN A 514 -15.76 -98.02 21.77
N ASN A 515 -14.50 -97.57 21.85
CA ASN A 515 -13.33 -98.21 21.23
C ASN A 515 -12.43 -98.94 22.25
N LEU A 516 -12.79 -98.93 23.53
CA LEU A 516 -12.19 -99.83 24.52
C LEU A 516 -12.48 -101.25 24.05
N PRO A 517 -11.45 -102.07 23.77
CA PRO A 517 -11.66 -103.45 23.38
C PRO A 517 -12.49 -104.11 24.48
N PRO A 518 -13.58 -104.84 24.17
CA PRO A 518 -14.36 -105.56 25.19
C PRO A 518 -13.55 -106.68 25.86
N GLY A 519 -12.26 -106.83 25.52
CA GLY A 519 -11.33 -107.83 26.00
C GLY A 519 -11.25 -107.97 27.53
N PRO A 520 -11.07 -106.93 28.36
CA PRO A 520 -10.93 -107.11 29.80
C PRO A 520 -12.27 -107.48 30.45
N LEU A 521 -13.35 -106.79 30.10
CA LEU A 521 -14.67 -107.00 30.70
C LEU A 521 -15.32 -108.31 30.23
N GLN A 522 -15.18 -108.70 28.95
CA GLN A 522 -15.63 -110.00 28.47
C GLN A 522 -14.74 -111.15 28.98
N LYS A 523 -13.44 -110.93 29.17
CA LYS A 523 -12.59 -111.94 29.84
C LYS A 523 -12.98 -112.12 31.29
N ILE A 524 -13.30 -111.04 32.01
CA ILE A 524 -13.80 -111.12 33.39
C ILE A 524 -15.14 -111.84 33.40
N SER A 525 -16.11 -111.46 32.56
CA SER A 525 -17.42 -112.15 32.53
C SER A 525 -17.30 -113.62 32.08
N SER A 526 -16.39 -113.94 31.15
CA SER A 526 -16.09 -115.31 30.74
C SER A 526 -15.42 -116.12 31.85
N LEU A 527 -14.51 -115.50 32.63
CA LEU A 527 -13.90 -116.13 33.79
C LEU A 527 -14.90 -116.34 34.91
N THR A 528 -15.77 -115.35 35.17
CA THR A 528 -16.85 -115.45 36.16
C THR A 528 -17.82 -116.58 35.80
N THR A 529 -18.29 -116.65 34.56
CA THR A 529 -19.18 -117.74 34.11
C THR A 529 -18.49 -119.10 34.14
N ARG A 530 -17.18 -119.19 33.81
CA ARG A 530 -16.40 -120.42 33.99
C ARG A 530 -16.26 -120.81 35.46
N LEU A 531 -16.05 -119.83 36.35
CA LEU A 531 -15.98 -120.05 37.79
C LEU A 531 -17.32 -120.58 38.32
N GLU A 532 -18.43 -119.96 37.94
CA GLU A 532 -19.79 -120.40 38.28
C GLU A 532 -20.07 -121.83 37.75
N THR A 533 -19.58 -122.17 36.56
CA THR A 533 -19.74 -123.52 35.99
C THR A 533 -18.92 -124.57 36.75
N ILE A 534 -17.69 -124.22 37.15
CA ILE A 534 -16.83 -125.08 37.97
C ILE A 534 -17.43 -125.26 39.37
N GLU A 535 -17.95 -124.19 39.96
CA GLU A 535 -18.62 -124.20 41.25
C GLU A 535 -19.91 -125.03 41.21
N ALA A 536 -20.69 -124.94 40.13
CA ALA A 536 -21.84 -125.82 39.88
C ALA A 536 -21.43 -127.29 39.69
N HIS A 537 -20.30 -127.58 39.02
CA HIS A 537 -19.80 -128.94 38.88
C HIS A 537 -19.26 -129.53 40.18
N LEU A 538 -18.61 -128.73 41.03
CA LEU A 538 -18.18 -129.12 42.37
C LEU A 538 -19.37 -129.36 43.29
N ASN A 539 -20.41 -128.53 43.21
CA ASN A 539 -21.64 -128.70 43.98
C ASN A 539 -22.48 -129.90 43.48
N ASN A 540 -22.41 -130.26 42.19
CA ASN A 540 -23.11 -131.43 41.62
C ASN A 540 -22.29 -132.73 41.64
N SER A 541 -21.00 -132.71 41.99
CA SER A 541 -20.13 -133.90 42.07
C SER A 541 -20.08 -134.53 43.47
N ASN A 542 -20.79 -133.97 44.45
CA ASN A 542 -20.82 -134.41 45.85
C ASN A 542 -22.23 -134.84 46.32
N GLY A 543 -22.99 -135.55 45.49
CA GLY A 543 -24.27 -136.14 45.89
C GLY A 543 -24.63 -137.40 45.09
N ASP A 544 -24.44 -138.57 45.71
CA ASP A 544 -25.02 -139.90 45.45
C ASP A 544 -25.08 -140.43 43.99
N GLY A 545 -24.56 -141.59 43.61
CA GLY A 545 -24.53 -142.84 44.37
C GLY A 545 -25.35 -143.93 43.65
N VAL A 546 -24.64 -144.95 43.13
CA VAL A 546 -25.04 -146.37 43.08
C VAL A 546 -25.82 -146.92 41.85
N SER A 547 -25.02 -147.55 40.97
CA SER A 547 -25.09 -148.95 40.49
C SER A 547 -26.29 -149.51 39.69
N LYS A 548 -25.99 -150.11 38.52
CA LYS A 548 -26.23 -151.55 38.31
C LYS A 548 -25.40 -152.19 37.19
N ARG A 549 -24.97 -153.40 37.52
CA ARG A 549 -23.92 -154.29 36.99
C ARG A 549 -24.49 -155.32 35.98
N ARG A 550 -23.57 -155.97 35.22
CA ARG A 550 -23.59 -157.32 34.59
C ARG A 550 -23.73 -157.31 33.05
N LYS A 551 -23.08 -158.19 32.27
CA LYS A 551 -22.14 -159.31 32.49
C LYS A 551 -21.49 -159.65 31.13
N ALA A 552 -20.31 -160.24 31.17
CA ALA A 552 -19.54 -160.74 30.02
C ALA A 552 -20.17 -161.96 29.31
N ALA A 553 -19.83 -162.15 28.02
CA ALA A 553 -19.33 -163.43 27.46
C ALA A 553 -18.74 -163.26 26.04
N HIS A 554 -17.65 -164.00 25.84
CA HIS A 554 -16.81 -164.27 24.66
C HIS A 554 -17.45 -164.30 23.26
N LYS A 555 -16.70 -163.75 22.29
CA LYS A 555 -15.96 -164.57 21.31
C LYS A 555 -14.64 -163.89 20.95
#